data_AF-A0A8C3UAW3-F1
#
_entry.id   AF-A0A8C3UAW3-F1
#
_cell.length_a   1.000
_cell.length_b   1.000
_cell.length_c   1.000
_cell.angle_alpha   90.00
_cell.angle_beta   90.00
_cell.angle_gamma   90.00
#
_symmetry.space_group_name_H-M   'P 1'
#
loop_
_entity.id
_entity.type
_entity.pdbx_description
1 polymer ?
#
loop_
_entity_poly.entity_id
_entity_poly.type
_entity_poly.pdbx_seq_one_letter_code
_entity_poly.pdbx_strand_id
1 'polypeptide(L)'
;MTSPRPGHMKVPSILLLFLFSHTEWGPLRTSATPVGPLGGVLYPFGPGEGDEATDHEDDGTSPEIFLQENFSFYGHAYRSLYVNNNGVVSFGTMVPEFTPQPFPLPGHRPFVAPYWADVDTRLGGNVFYRQSQDPQLLARLAQDLAPAVPPGDPSPQPTWAFVATWDRVAYFGAASHKVNTFQAVLASDGVTCFVLLNYGDLQWTTGIANQGDLHTGLGGIPAQAGFDSGDDVHYYNIPGSRTPAVQSLSRRSNIGVPGRWAFRVDHFKATEGPPETPGTVSKTPEDPWNPLASPSVSPNPPRTTEERVYVCRS
;
A
#
# COMPACT_ATOMS: atom_id res chain seq x y z
N MET A 1 -73.80 -53.46 -32.94
CA MET A 1 -73.37 -53.13 -31.56
C MET A 1 -72.98 -51.66 -31.54
N THR A 2 -73.78 -50.85 -30.87
CA THR A 2 -73.74 -49.39 -30.83
C THR A 2 -73.08 -48.90 -29.53
N SER A 3 -72.37 -47.76 -29.64
CA SER A 3 -71.60 -46.97 -28.65
C SER A 3 -72.31 -46.71 -27.30
N PRO A 4 -71.58 -46.35 -26.21
CA PRO A 4 -71.37 -44.91 -25.93
C PRO A 4 -70.00 -44.52 -25.31
N ARG A 5 -69.55 -43.27 -25.54
CA ARG A 5 -68.59 -42.54 -24.67
C ARG A 5 -69.25 -42.21 -23.32
N PRO A 6 -68.51 -42.09 -22.20
CA PRO A 6 -68.05 -40.78 -21.69
C PRO A 6 -66.71 -40.91 -20.92
N GLY A 7 -66.00 -39.89 -20.41
CA GLY A 7 -66.23 -38.47 -20.20
C GLY A 7 -64.97 -37.88 -19.55
N HIS A 8 -64.83 -36.57 -19.65
CA HIS A 8 -63.81 -35.80 -18.91
C HIS A 8 -63.99 -35.98 -17.41
N MET A 9 -62.89 -36.24 -16.70
CA MET A 9 -62.82 -36.07 -15.24
C MET A 9 -61.70 -35.09 -14.92
N LYS A 10 -62.09 -33.90 -14.47
CA LYS A 10 -61.22 -32.86 -13.93
C LYS A 10 -60.65 -33.34 -12.59
N VAL A 11 -59.34 -33.26 -12.42
CA VAL A 11 -58.71 -33.34 -11.09
C VAL A 11 -58.83 -31.95 -10.45
N PRO A 12 -59.30 -31.80 -9.21
CA PRO A 12 -59.39 -30.49 -8.58
C PRO A 12 -58.00 -30.05 -8.10
N SER A 13 -57.61 -28.82 -8.43
CA SER A 13 -56.49 -28.14 -7.80
C SER A 13 -56.86 -27.83 -6.35
N ILE A 14 -56.13 -28.42 -5.39
CA ILE A 14 -56.20 -28.01 -3.99
C ILE A 14 -55.51 -26.65 -3.88
N LEU A 15 -56.31 -25.59 -3.73
CA LEU A 15 -55.85 -24.26 -3.39
C LEU A 15 -55.62 -24.22 -1.86
N LEU A 16 -54.36 -24.35 -1.44
CA LEU A 16 -53.98 -24.18 -0.04
C LEU A 16 -53.82 -22.68 0.23
N LEU A 17 -54.86 -22.05 0.78
CA LEU A 17 -54.78 -20.70 1.35
C LEU A 17 -53.93 -20.76 2.63
N PHE A 18 -52.73 -20.19 2.58
CA PHE A 18 -52.04 -19.76 3.80
C PHE A 18 -52.35 -18.28 4.03
N LEU A 19 -53.23 -18.03 5.00
CA LEU A 19 -53.34 -16.76 5.70
C LEU A 19 -52.11 -16.63 6.59
N PHE A 20 -51.24 -15.66 6.32
CA PHE A 20 -50.36 -15.13 7.35
C PHE A 20 -50.51 -13.62 7.44
N SER A 21 -50.82 -13.22 8.65
CA SER A 21 -51.04 -11.88 9.19
C SER A 21 -49.87 -10.95 8.93
N HIS A 22 -50.21 -9.70 8.62
CA HIS A 22 -49.30 -8.57 8.51
C HIS A 22 -48.46 -8.37 9.78
N THR A 23 -47.16 -8.15 9.60
CA THR A 23 -46.39 -7.29 10.49
C THR A 23 -45.37 -6.55 9.63
N GLU A 24 -45.64 -5.27 9.37
CA GLU A 24 -44.71 -4.37 8.69
C GLU A 24 -43.51 -4.11 9.60
N TRP A 25 -42.31 -4.45 9.15
CA TRP A 25 -41.06 -3.99 9.72
C TRP A 25 -40.38 -3.12 8.66
N GLY A 26 -40.30 -1.82 8.91
CA GLY A 26 -39.53 -0.89 8.07
C GLY A 26 -38.04 -1.26 8.07
N PRO A 27 -37.27 -0.85 7.05
CA PRO A 27 -35.85 -1.16 7.02
C PRO A 27 -35.15 -0.41 8.15
N LEU A 28 -34.67 -1.18 9.13
CA LEU A 28 -33.66 -0.73 10.07
C LEU A 28 -32.44 -0.28 9.25
N ARG A 29 -32.04 0.98 9.41
CA ARG A 29 -30.72 1.46 9.00
C ARG A 29 -29.68 0.70 9.82
N THR A 30 -29.22 -0.42 9.30
CA THR A 30 -27.97 -1.02 9.75
C THR A 30 -26.85 -0.25 9.07
N SER A 31 -26.10 0.51 9.86
CA SER A 31 -24.75 0.91 9.51
C SER A 31 -23.94 -0.39 9.38
N ALA A 32 -24.00 -1.01 8.20
CA ALA A 32 -23.16 -2.12 7.85
C ALA A 32 -21.75 -1.57 7.62
N THR A 33 -20.96 -1.53 8.69
CA THR A 33 -19.50 -1.58 8.55
C THR A 33 -19.18 -2.82 7.72
N PRO A 34 -18.51 -2.69 6.56
CA PRO A 34 -18.06 -3.85 5.81
C PRO A 34 -17.04 -4.58 6.67
N VAL A 35 -17.45 -5.69 7.27
CA VAL A 35 -16.53 -6.64 7.89
C VAL A 35 -15.99 -7.51 6.76
N GLY A 36 -14.99 -6.99 6.05
CA GLY A 36 -13.91 -7.85 5.58
C GLY A 36 -13.19 -8.45 6.80
N PRO A 37 -12.34 -9.47 6.64
CA PRO A 37 -11.53 -9.92 7.76
C PRO A 37 -10.86 -8.69 8.40
N LEU A 38 -10.82 -8.64 9.75
CA LEU A 38 -10.07 -7.62 10.49
C LEU A 38 -8.60 -7.68 10.02
N GLY A 39 -8.23 -7.02 8.91
CA GLY A 39 -7.12 -7.54 8.11
C GLY A 39 -6.62 -6.62 7.01
N GLY A 40 -5.49 -5.96 7.29
CA GLY A 40 -4.55 -5.45 6.28
C GLY A 40 -4.89 -4.10 5.62
N VAL A 41 -3.84 -3.30 5.41
CA VAL A 41 -3.88 -2.05 4.62
C VAL A 41 -4.00 -2.29 3.11
N LEU A 42 -3.76 -3.53 2.66
CA LEU A 42 -3.76 -3.94 1.26
C LEU A 42 -5.20 -3.99 0.70
N TYR A 43 -5.34 -3.78 -0.60
CA TYR A 43 -6.53 -4.16 -1.36
C TYR A 43 -6.47 -5.65 -1.72
N PRO A 44 -7.61 -6.32 -1.96
CA PRO A 44 -7.61 -7.71 -2.41
C PRO A 44 -6.68 -7.92 -3.62
N PHE A 45 -6.04 -9.08 -3.70
CA PHE A 45 -5.13 -9.43 -4.80
C PHE A 45 -5.04 -10.95 -4.97
N GLY A 46 -4.39 -11.36 -6.05
CA GLY A 46 -4.14 -12.74 -6.41
C GLY A 46 -5.19 -13.32 -7.37
N PRO A 47 -5.04 -14.60 -7.76
CA PRO A 47 -5.85 -15.19 -8.83
C PRO A 47 -7.35 -15.19 -8.56
N GLY A 48 -7.76 -15.23 -7.28
CA GLY A 48 -9.18 -15.16 -6.88
C GLY A 48 -9.85 -13.81 -7.19
N GLU A 49 -9.06 -12.74 -7.31
CA GLU A 49 -9.50 -11.40 -7.71
C GLU A 49 -9.36 -11.16 -9.22
N GLY A 50 -8.92 -12.17 -9.98
CA GLY A 50 -8.66 -12.08 -11.41
C GLY A 50 -7.31 -11.45 -11.76
N ASP A 51 -6.36 -11.41 -10.83
CA ASP A 51 -5.02 -10.90 -11.11
C ASP A 51 -4.25 -11.80 -12.09
N GLU A 52 -3.55 -11.16 -13.02
CA GLU A 52 -2.42 -11.78 -13.72
C GLU A 52 -1.19 -11.79 -12.79
N ALA A 53 -0.18 -12.57 -13.14
CA ALA A 53 1.08 -12.60 -12.44
C ALA A 53 2.25 -12.47 -13.42
N THR A 54 3.35 -11.86 -12.97
CA THR A 54 4.62 -11.96 -13.69
C THR A 54 5.16 -13.39 -13.62
N ASP A 55 6.06 -13.72 -14.54
CA ASP A 55 6.78 -14.99 -14.47
C ASP A 55 7.67 -15.06 -13.23
N HIS A 56 7.83 -16.28 -12.73
CA HIS A 56 8.59 -16.59 -11.53
C HIS A 56 10.10 -16.60 -11.83
N GLU A 57 10.64 -15.39 -11.96
CA GLU A 57 12.00 -15.07 -12.36
C GLU A 57 12.65 -14.09 -11.38
N ASP A 58 13.96 -13.89 -11.58
CA ASP A 58 14.77 -12.90 -10.87
C ASP A 58 14.34 -11.48 -11.29
N ASP A 59 14.82 -11.05 -12.45
CA ASP A 59 14.52 -9.76 -13.08
C ASP A 59 13.29 -9.82 -14.00
N GLY A 60 12.25 -10.53 -13.55
CA GLY A 60 11.01 -10.72 -14.32
C GLY A 60 10.18 -9.45 -14.47
N THR A 61 9.34 -9.41 -15.51
CA THR A 61 8.50 -8.25 -15.80
C THR A 61 7.26 -8.67 -16.59
N SER A 62 6.15 -7.95 -16.43
CA SER A 62 4.96 -8.15 -17.23
C SER A 62 5.23 -7.80 -18.72
N PRO A 63 4.40 -8.30 -19.65
CA PRO A 63 4.23 -7.66 -20.95
C PRO A 63 3.82 -6.18 -20.80
N GLU A 64 3.79 -5.45 -21.91
CA GLU A 64 3.22 -4.09 -21.92
C GLU A 64 1.71 -4.17 -21.64
N ILE A 65 1.26 -3.46 -20.61
CA ILE A 65 -0.14 -3.44 -20.19
C ILE A 65 -0.78 -2.15 -20.70
N PHE A 66 -1.65 -2.24 -21.70
CA PHE A 66 -2.43 -1.10 -22.19
C PHE A 66 -3.54 -0.73 -21.21
N LEU A 67 -3.58 0.54 -20.83
CA LEU A 67 -4.53 1.07 -19.86
C LEU A 67 -5.90 1.28 -20.50
N GLN A 68 -6.95 0.86 -19.79
CA GLN A 68 -8.35 1.09 -20.16
C GLN A 68 -8.72 2.56 -20.01
N GLU A 69 -8.04 3.28 -19.12
CA GLU A 69 -8.17 4.71 -18.89
C GLU A 69 -6.78 5.35 -18.84
N ASN A 70 -6.61 6.53 -19.43
CA ASN A 70 -5.32 7.21 -19.39
C ASN A 70 -4.95 7.56 -17.95
N PHE A 71 -3.68 7.36 -17.60
CA PHE A 71 -3.15 7.77 -16.30
C PHE A 71 -2.22 8.97 -16.47
N SER A 72 -2.58 10.11 -15.89
CA SER A 72 -1.74 11.30 -15.87
C SER A 72 -0.75 11.22 -14.70
N PHE A 73 0.53 11.36 -15.00
CA PHE A 73 1.60 11.33 -14.02
C PHE A 73 2.60 12.44 -14.35
N TYR A 74 2.81 13.37 -13.41
CA TYR A 74 3.58 14.61 -13.62
C TYR A 74 3.11 15.44 -14.83
N GLY A 75 1.81 15.48 -15.10
CA GLY A 75 1.23 16.23 -16.22
C GLY A 75 1.35 15.52 -17.58
N HIS A 76 1.93 14.33 -17.62
CA HIS A 76 2.04 13.52 -18.82
C HIS A 76 1.04 12.35 -18.78
N ALA A 77 0.23 12.21 -19.84
CA ALA A 77 -0.73 11.12 -19.95
C ALA A 77 -0.05 9.86 -20.52
N TYR A 78 -0.15 8.77 -19.78
CA TYR A 78 0.36 7.45 -20.18
C TYR A 78 -0.79 6.53 -20.58
N ARG A 79 -0.52 5.67 -21.56
CA ARG A 79 -1.47 4.69 -22.12
C ARG A 79 -1.07 3.25 -21.86
N SER A 80 0.12 3.05 -21.33
CA SER A 80 0.64 1.74 -20.98
C SER A 80 1.60 1.82 -19.81
N LEU A 81 1.75 0.68 -19.13
CA LEU A 81 2.72 0.49 -18.05
C LEU A 81 3.31 -0.92 -18.09
N TYR A 82 4.32 -1.13 -17.25
CA TYR A 82 4.92 -2.43 -16.94
C TYR A 82 4.99 -2.61 -15.43
N VAL A 83 4.82 -3.85 -14.97
CA VAL A 83 5.09 -4.26 -13.59
C VAL A 83 6.37 -5.09 -13.59
N ASN A 84 7.31 -4.74 -12.72
CA ASN A 84 8.61 -5.41 -12.61
C ASN A 84 8.75 -6.12 -11.26
N ASN A 85 9.40 -7.29 -11.25
CA ASN A 85 9.59 -8.10 -10.05
C ASN A 85 10.33 -7.36 -8.96
N ASN A 86 11.28 -6.49 -9.32
CA ASN A 86 12.09 -5.68 -8.40
C ASN A 86 11.32 -4.53 -7.73
N GLY A 87 9.98 -4.46 -7.83
CA GLY A 87 9.19 -3.52 -7.02
C GLY A 87 8.91 -2.17 -7.68
N VAL A 88 8.77 -2.18 -9.01
CA VAL A 88 8.55 -0.97 -9.82
C VAL A 88 7.33 -1.14 -10.74
N VAL A 89 6.53 -0.07 -10.85
CA VAL A 89 5.54 0.15 -11.93
C VAL A 89 6.02 1.30 -12.80
N SER A 90 6.36 1.02 -14.06
CA SER A 90 6.95 2.01 -14.99
C SER A 90 6.01 2.32 -16.15
N PHE A 91 6.04 3.56 -16.66
CA PHE A 91 5.10 4.01 -17.68
C PHE A 91 5.76 4.10 -19.06
N GLY A 92 5.17 3.45 -20.07
CA GLY A 92 5.62 3.49 -21.46
C GLY A 92 7.00 2.88 -21.77
N THR A 93 7.79 2.49 -20.77
CA THR A 93 9.10 1.87 -20.92
C THR A 93 9.39 0.92 -19.77
N MET A 94 10.14 -0.14 -20.04
CA MET A 94 10.59 -1.11 -19.04
C MET A 94 11.78 -0.56 -18.22
N VAL A 95 11.93 -1.07 -17.00
CA VAL A 95 13.05 -0.81 -16.09
C VAL A 95 13.72 -2.15 -15.75
N PRO A 96 14.84 -2.52 -16.39
CA PRO A 96 15.52 -3.79 -16.14
C PRO A 96 16.44 -3.77 -14.91
N GLU A 97 16.70 -2.62 -14.31
CA GLU A 97 17.67 -2.49 -13.22
C GLU A 97 17.17 -3.08 -11.89
N PHE A 98 17.99 -3.95 -11.28
CA PHE A 98 17.75 -4.52 -9.94
C PHE A 98 18.42 -3.71 -8.81
N THR A 99 19.50 -3.00 -9.11
CA THR A 99 20.18 -2.14 -8.12
C THR A 99 19.46 -0.80 -8.01
N PRO A 100 18.88 -0.46 -6.84
CA PRO A 100 18.17 0.80 -6.67
C PRO A 100 19.13 1.99 -6.75
N GLN A 101 18.83 2.91 -7.65
CA GLN A 101 19.54 4.17 -7.84
C GLN A 101 18.79 5.31 -7.13
N PRO A 102 19.49 6.38 -6.69
CA PRO A 102 18.82 7.52 -6.10
C PRO A 102 18.02 8.28 -7.17
N PHE A 103 16.88 8.85 -6.78
CA PHE A 103 16.20 9.82 -7.64
C PHE A 103 16.88 11.21 -7.56
N PRO A 104 16.89 12.01 -8.65
CA PRO A 104 16.27 11.69 -9.93
C PRO A 104 17.09 10.66 -10.71
N LEU A 105 16.39 9.78 -11.41
CA LEU A 105 17.00 8.73 -12.20
C LEU A 105 17.35 9.20 -13.60
N PRO A 106 18.63 9.09 -14.01
CA PRO A 106 19.01 9.43 -15.37
C PRO A 106 18.37 8.47 -16.38
N GLY A 107 17.98 9.00 -17.54
CA GLY A 107 17.55 8.20 -18.69
C GLY A 107 16.04 8.21 -18.97
N HIS A 108 15.32 9.18 -18.44
CA HIS A 108 13.94 9.50 -18.81
C HIS A 108 12.89 8.39 -18.60
N ARG A 109 12.95 7.71 -17.44
CA ARG A 109 12.01 6.63 -17.13
C ARG A 109 11.04 7.04 -16.02
N PRO A 110 9.79 7.38 -16.35
CA PRO A 110 8.77 7.67 -15.36
C PRO A 110 8.32 6.38 -14.67
N PHE A 111 8.40 6.33 -13.34
CA PHE A 111 7.89 5.18 -12.61
C PHE A 111 7.54 5.45 -11.15
N VAL A 112 6.76 4.53 -10.59
CA VAL A 112 6.43 4.41 -9.18
C VAL A 112 7.17 3.21 -8.60
N ALA A 113 7.94 3.44 -7.54
CA ALA A 113 8.62 2.42 -6.76
C ALA A 113 7.97 2.32 -5.38
N PRO A 114 6.97 1.46 -5.15
CA PRO A 114 6.56 1.14 -3.79
C PRO A 114 7.76 0.64 -2.97
N TYR A 115 8.58 -0.24 -3.55
CA TYR A 115 9.75 -0.79 -2.87
C TYR A 115 10.73 -1.36 -3.90
N TRP A 116 11.53 -0.50 -4.54
CA TRP A 116 12.48 -0.95 -5.55
C TRP A 116 13.72 -1.56 -4.90
N ALA A 117 13.87 -2.87 -5.06
CA ALA A 117 15.01 -3.67 -4.60
C ALA A 117 15.12 -4.96 -5.40
N ASP A 118 16.27 -5.60 -5.30
CA ASP A 118 16.61 -6.87 -5.97
C ASP A 118 15.80 -8.05 -5.39
N VAL A 119 14.65 -8.29 -5.99
CA VAL A 119 13.65 -9.30 -5.62
C VAL A 119 13.90 -10.54 -6.45
N ASP A 120 13.86 -11.71 -5.81
CA ASP A 120 13.93 -12.98 -6.53
C ASP A 120 12.70 -13.82 -6.20
N THR A 121 11.72 -13.79 -7.10
CA THR A 121 10.49 -14.57 -6.91
C THR A 121 10.76 -16.06 -6.92
N ARG A 122 11.86 -16.54 -7.55
CA ARG A 122 12.26 -17.96 -7.57
C ARG A 122 12.46 -18.54 -6.17
N LEU A 123 12.85 -17.69 -5.23
CA LEU A 123 13.09 -18.04 -3.83
C LEU A 123 11.85 -17.88 -2.95
N GLY A 124 10.83 -17.18 -3.43
CA GLY A 124 9.54 -17.07 -2.77
C GLY A 124 8.73 -15.85 -3.19
N GLY A 125 7.40 -16.02 -3.10
CA GLY A 125 6.42 -14.97 -3.36
C GLY A 125 5.97 -14.90 -4.81
N ASN A 126 5.08 -13.96 -5.09
CA ASN A 126 4.54 -13.72 -6.42
C ASN A 126 4.31 -12.22 -6.62
N VAL A 127 4.29 -11.77 -7.87
CA VAL A 127 3.90 -10.40 -8.21
C VAL A 127 2.62 -10.46 -9.03
N PHE A 128 1.54 -9.93 -8.47
CA PHE A 128 0.20 -9.92 -9.05
C PHE A 128 -0.18 -8.54 -9.54
N TYR A 129 -0.95 -8.46 -10.62
CA TYR A 129 -1.48 -7.19 -11.10
C TYR A 129 -2.83 -7.32 -11.81
N ARG A 130 -3.63 -6.25 -11.74
CA ARG A 130 -4.86 -6.11 -12.54
C ARG A 130 -5.27 -4.65 -12.76
N GLN A 131 -6.06 -4.43 -13.81
CA GLN A 131 -6.93 -3.28 -13.93
C GLN A 131 -8.31 -3.60 -13.36
N SER A 132 -9.00 -2.63 -12.76
CA SER A 132 -10.31 -2.84 -12.17
C SER A 132 -11.20 -1.60 -12.29
N GLN A 133 -12.47 -1.86 -12.57
CA GLN A 133 -13.58 -0.91 -12.47
C GLN A 133 -14.64 -1.40 -11.46
N ASP A 134 -14.26 -2.32 -10.56
CA ASP A 134 -15.16 -2.87 -9.56
C ASP A 134 -15.70 -1.76 -8.63
N PRO A 135 -17.03 -1.58 -8.52
CA PRO A 135 -17.60 -0.48 -7.74
C PRO A 135 -17.24 -0.52 -6.25
N GLN A 136 -17.02 -1.70 -5.66
CA GLN A 136 -16.68 -1.81 -4.24
C GLN A 136 -15.23 -1.38 -3.99
N LEU A 137 -14.31 -1.81 -4.86
CA LEU A 137 -12.92 -1.39 -4.84
C LEU A 137 -12.81 0.14 -5.02
N LEU A 138 -13.49 0.69 -6.03
CA LEU A 138 -13.46 2.12 -6.32
C LEU A 138 -14.07 2.97 -5.19
N ALA A 139 -15.17 2.52 -4.59
CA ALA A 139 -15.77 3.19 -3.43
C ALA A 139 -14.82 3.19 -2.22
N ARG A 140 -14.11 2.07 -1.97
CA ARG A 140 -13.08 2.01 -0.93
C ARG A 140 -11.91 2.95 -1.22
N LEU A 141 -11.41 2.97 -2.46
CA LEU A 141 -10.35 3.88 -2.90
C LEU A 141 -10.75 5.34 -2.70
N ALA A 142 -11.98 5.72 -3.05
CA ALA A 142 -12.48 7.07 -2.85
C ALA A 142 -12.40 7.52 -1.38
N GLN A 143 -12.78 6.64 -0.45
CA GLN A 143 -12.70 6.90 0.99
C GLN A 143 -11.25 6.98 1.47
N ASP A 144 -10.42 6.04 1.03
CA ASP A 144 -9.03 5.93 1.45
C ASP A 144 -8.15 7.08 0.91
N LEU A 145 -8.52 7.67 -0.23
CA LEU A 145 -7.84 8.80 -0.86
C LEU A 145 -8.29 10.16 -0.35
N ALA A 146 -9.47 10.26 0.26
CA ALA A 146 -10.02 11.55 0.72
C ALA A 146 -9.02 12.37 1.58
N PRO A 147 -8.22 11.78 2.49
CA PRO A 147 -7.24 12.55 3.27
C PRO A 147 -6.03 13.06 2.46
N ALA A 148 -5.81 12.55 1.24
CA ALA A 148 -4.72 12.97 0.37
C ALA A 148 -5.09 14.20 -0.50
N VAL A 149 -6.34 14.64 -0.44
CA VAL A 149 -6.86 15.79 -1.20
C VAL A 149 -6.78 17.06 -0.35
N PRO A 150 -6.27 18.18 -0.88
CA PRO A 150 -6.26 19.46 -0.17
C PRO A 150 -7.66 19.92 0.24
N PRO A 151 -7.81 20.61 1.39
CA PRO A 151 -9.09 21.20 1.76
C PRO A 151 -9.63 22.14 0.68
N GLY A 152 -10.86 21.89 0.23
CA GLY A 152 -11.53 22.70 -0.80
C GLY A 152 -11.55 22.07 -2.19
N ASP A 153 -10.71 21.08 -2.45
CA ASP A 153 -10.78 20.28 -3.68
C ASP A 153 -11.92 19.24 -3.58
N PRO A 154 -12.51 18.82 -4.72
CA PRO A 154 -13.53 17.77 -4.72
C PRO A 154 -13.00 16.44 -4.16
N SER A 155 -13.87 15.69 -3.47
CA SER A 155 -13.54 14.34 -3.02
C SER A 155 -13.18 13.44 -4.21
N PRO A 156 -12.22 12.52 -4.07
CA PRO A 156 -11.86 11.57 -5.13
C PRO A 156 -13.08 10.73 -5.57
N GLN A 157 -13.23 10.54 -6.89
CA GLN A 157 -14.27 9.69 -7.49
C GLN A 157 -13.66 8.80 -8.59
N PRO A 158 -12.72 7.89 -8.24
CA PRO A 158 -12.05 7.08 -9.23
C PRO A 158 -13.05 6.20 -10.00
N THR A 159 -12.91 6.16 -11.32
CA THR A 159 -13.64 5.30 -12.25
C THR A 159 -12.82 4.09 -12.69
N TRP A 160 -11.52 4.13 -12.42
CA TRP A 160 -10.58 3.08 -12.77
C TRP A 160 -9.47 2.97 -11.72
N ALA A 161 -8.98 1.74 -11.53
CA ALA A 161 -7.81 1.46 -10.72
C ALA A 161 -6.90 0.42 -11.38
N PHE A 162 -5.60 0.51 -11.08
CA PHE A 162 -4.62 -0.55 -11.31
C PHE A 162 -4.03 -0.97 -9.98
N VAL A 163 -4.06 -2.26 -9.67
CA VAL A 163 -3.50 -2.83 -8.43
C VAL A 163 -2.33 -3.70 -8.82
N ALA A 164 -1.14 -3.45 -8.25
CA ALA A 164 0.03 -4.30 -8.36
C ALA A 164 0.55 -4.67 -6.96
N THR A 165 0.69 -5.96 -6.68
CA THR A 165 1.07 -6.48 -5.36
C THR A 165 2.25 -7.41 -5.47
N TRP A 166 3.31 -7.12 -4.73
CA TRP A 166 4.42 -8.03 -4.47
C TRP A 166 4.08 -8.76 -3.18
N ASP A 167 3.62 -10.00 -3.29
CA ASP A 167 3.18 -10.80 -2.17
C ASP A 167 4.28 -11.76 -1.71
N ARG A 168 4.74 -11.57 -0.48
CA ARG A 168 5.71 -12.43 0.21
C ARG A 168 6.97 -12.68 -0.62
N VAL A 169 7.46 -11.64 -1.30
CA VAL A 169 8.63 -11.74 -2.16
C VAL A 169 9.92 -11.84 -1.36
N ALA A 170 10.81 -12.74 -1.76
CA ALA A 170 12.16 -12.90 -1.23
C ALA A 170 13.14 -11.93 -1.92
N TYR A 171 14.28 -11.68 -1.29
CA TYR A 171 15.39 -10.93 -1.90
C TYR A 171 16.33 -11.87 -2.65
N PHE A 172 17.01 -11.34 -3.66
CA PHE A 172 18.01 -12.09 -4.41
C PHE A 172 19.10 -12.66 -3.51
N GLY A 173 19.35 -13.97 -3.69
CA GLY A 173 20.34 -14.74 -2.94
C GLY A 173 19.94 -15.08 -1.49
N ALA A 174 18.68 -14.93 -1.10
CA ALA A 174 18.26 -15.22 0.27
C ALA A 174 18.57 -16.67 0.71
N ALA A 175 19.31 -16.79 1.82
CA ALA A 175 19.39 -18.02 2.62
C ALA A 175 18.58 -17.85 3.92
N SER A 176 17.34 -17.40 3.76
CA SER A 176 16.40 -17.13 4.86
C SER A 176 14.95 -17.30 4.39
N HIS A 177 14.00 -17.28 5.33
CA HIS A 177 12.56 -17.26 5.03
C HIS A 177 11.96 -15.85 5.11
N LYS A 178 12.80 -14.82 5.07
CA LYS A 178 12.34 -13.44 5.18
C LYS A 178 11.70 -12.99 3.88
N VAL A 179 10.54 -12.37 3.98
CA VAL A 179 9.75 -11.93 2.83
C VAL A 179 9.16 -10.54 3.07
N ASN A 180 8.90 -9.82 1.99
CA ASN A 180 8.21 -8.53 2.00
C ASN A 180 6.85 -8.66 1.30
N THR A 181 5.83 -7.98 1.80
CA THR A 181 4.56 -7.79 1.08
C THR A 181 4.26 -6.29 0.97
N PHE A 182 4.09 -5.80 -0.25
CA PHE A 182 3.77 -4.39 -0.54
C PHE A 182 2.96 -4.26 -1.83
N GLN A 183 2.29 -3.13 -2.00
CA GLN A 183 1.32 -2.92 -3.09
C GLN A 183 1.35 -1.48 -3.57
N ALA A 184 1.32 -1.29 -4.89
CA ALA A 184 1.02 -0.02 -5.53
C ALA A 184 -0.41 -0.06 -6.10
N VAL A 185 -1.16 1.01 -5.90
CA VAL A 185 -2.48 1.21 -6.50
C VAL A 185 -2.51 2.55 -7.22
N LEU A 186 -2.77 2.51 -8.53
CA LEU A 186 -3.07 3.69 -9.32
C LEU A 186 -4.58 3.86 -9.36
N ALA A 187 -5.08 5.08 -9.21
CA ALA A 187 -6.50 5.38 -9.32
C ALA A 187 -6.71 6.63 -10.18
N SER A 188 -7.71 6.62 -11.06
CA SER A 188 -8.03 7.74 -11.96
C SER A 188 -9.54 7.91 -12.07
N ASP A 189 -9.98 9.17 -12.22
CA ASP A 189 -11.33 9.54 -12.67
C ASP A 189 -11.34 10.06 -14.13
N GLY A 190 -10.22 9.89 -14.82
CA GLY A 190 -9.97 10.38 -16.18
C GLY A 190 -9.29 11.76 -16.23
N VAL A 191 -9.22 12.46 -15.09
CA VAL A 191 -8.59 13.78 -14.97
C VAL A 191 -7.60 13.78 -13.80
N THR A 192 -8.09 13.46 -12.60
CA THR A 192 -7.34 13.40 -11.36
C THR A 192 -6.78 12.00 -11.16
N CYS A 193 -5.46 11.91 -10.94
CA CYS A 193 -4.76 10.65 -10.82
C CYS A 193 -4.07 10.56 -9.47
N PHE A 194 -4.17 9.40 -8.84
CA PHE A 194 -3.58 9.13 -7.54
C PHE A 194 -2.71 7.88 -7.56
N VAL A 195 -1.70 7.88 -6.69
CA VAL A 195 -0.90 6.73 -6.32
C VAL A 195 -1.12 6.45 -4.84
N LEU A 196 -1.56 5.24 -4.48
CA LEU A 196 -1.46 4.72 -3.13
C LEU A 196 -0.40 3.64 -3.05
N LEU A 197 0.39 3.66 -1.99
CA LEU A 197 1.39 2.65 -1.67
C LEU A 197 1.01 2.05 -0.32
N ASN A 198 0.76 0.75 -0.31
CA ASN A 198 0.37 0.00 0.88
C ASN A 198 1.47 -1.00 1.24
N TYR A 199 1.85 -1.04 2.52
CA TYR A 199 2.93 -1.89 3.02
C TYR A 199 2.36 -2.86 4.05
N GLY A 200 2.47 -4.16 3.76
CA GLY A 200 2.22 -5.24 4.71
C GLY A 200 3.42 -5.43 5.63
N ASP A 201 3.98 -6.63 5.65
CA ASP A 201 5.21 -6.90 6.40
C ASP A 201 6.45 -6.60 5.55
N LEU A 202 7.47 -5.99 6.16
CA LEU A 202 8.75 -5.65 5.54
C LEU A 202 9.89 -6.16 6.43
N GLN A 203 10.50 -7.27 6.04
CA GLN A 203 11.47 -8.03 6.84
C GLN A 203 12.91 -7.92 6.35
N TRP A 204 13.13 -7.44 5.12
CA TRP A 204 14.43 -7.27 4.47
C TRP A 204 14.49 -5.94 3.72
N THR A 205 15.70 -5.42 3.46
CA THR A 205 15.94 -4.18 2.69
C THR A 205 16.72 -4.35 1.40
N THR A 206 17.54 -5.40 1.30
CA THR A 206 18.62 -5.46 0.33
C THR A 206 18.93 -6.90 -0.09
N GLY A 207 19.04 -7.15 -1.39
CA GLY A 207 19.57 -8.40 -1.96
C GLY A 207 21.10 -8.48 -1.93
N ILE A 208 21.66 -9.67 -2.12
CA ILE A 208 23.12 -9.88 -1.98
C ILE A 208 23.94 -9.17 -3.06
N ALA A 209 23.41 -8.99 -4.27
CA ALA A 209 24.08 -8.25 -5.33
C ALA A 209 24.32 -6.78 -4.95
N ASN A 210 23.52 -6.29 -3.99
CA ASN A 210 23.57 -4.94 -3.45
C ASN A 210 24.24 -4.89 -2.06
N GLN A 211 25.10 -5.86 -1.75
CA GLN A 211 25.85 -5.99 -0.49
C GLN A 211 24.96 -6.26 0.74
N GLY A 212 23.76 -6.82 0.53
CA GLY A 212 22.92 -7.32 1.61
C GLY A 212 23.50 -8.58 2.24
N ASP A 213 23.23 -8.79 3.53
CA ASP A 213 23.57 -10.01 4.24
C ASP A 213 22.66 -11.18 3.81
N LEU A 214 23.27 -12.35 3.59
CA LEU A 214 22.63 -13.55 3.04
C LEU A 214 21.46 -14.10 3.90
N HIS A 215 21.49 -13.88 5.21
CA HIS A 215 20.52 -14.48 6.14
C HIS A 215 19.48 -13.47 6.65
N THR A 216 19.82 -12.18 6.64
CA THR A 216 18.96 -11.13 7.17
C THR A 216 18.35 -10.24 6.08
N GLY A 217 18.96 -10.17 4.89
CA GLY A 217 18.58 -9.26 3.82
C GLY A 217 18.75 -7.80 4.22
N LEU A 218 19.67 -7.50 5.15
CA LEU A 218 19.96 -6.17 5.68
C LEU A 218 21.37 -5.72 5.30
N GLY A 219 21.63 -4.43 5.40
CA GLY A 219 22.92 -3.83 5.02
C GLY A 219 22.96 -3.45 3.54
N GLY A 220 24.13 -3.09 3.04
CA GLY A 220 24.32 -2.73 1.63
C GLY A 220 23.55 -1.49 1.17
N ILE A 221 22.99 -1.53 -0.04
CA ILE A 221 22.15 -0.50 -0.64
C ILE A 221 20.66 -0.83 -0.40
N PRO A 222 19.98 -0.15 0.54
CA PRO A 222 18.57 -0.42 0.82
C PRO A 222 17.65 -0.01 -0.32
N ALA A 223 16.45 -0.58 -0.32
CA ALA A 223 15.39 -0.28 -1.28
C ALA A 223 15.10 1.22 -1.46
N GLN A 224 14.75 1.59 -2.69
CA GLN A 224 14.28 2.93 -3.07
C GLN A 224 12.75 2.94 -3.07
N ALA A 225 12.13 3.84 -2.31
CA ALA A 225 10.67 3.98 -2.22
C ALA A 225 10.24 5.42 -2.55
N GLY A 226 9.31 5.57 -3.48
CA GLY A 226 8.90 6.86 -4.02
C GLY A 226 8.49 6.77 -5.48
N PHE A 227 8.70 7.85 -6.21
CA PHE A 227 8.41 7.89 -7.64
C PHE A 227 9.23 8.97 -8.34
N ASP A 228 9.50 8.76 -9.63
CA ASP A 228 10.35 9.59 -10.48
C ASP A 228 9.58 9.96 -11.75
N SER A 229 9.62 11.22 -12.16
CA SER A 229 8.88 11.71 -13.34
C SER A 229 9.55 11.35 -14.67
N GLY A 230 10.83 10.97 -14.67
CA GLY A 230 11.61 10.77 -15.89
C GLY A 230 12.04 12.06 -16.59
N ASP A 231 11.98 13.23 -15.95
CA ASP A 231 12.48 14.48 -16.53
C ASP A 231 13.83 14.96 -15.95
N ASP A 232 14.50 14.08 -15.20
CA ASP A 232 15.74 14.33 -14.45
C ASP A 232 15.64 15.44 -13.37
N VAL A 233 14.44 15.98 -13.10
CA VAL A 233 14.24 17.11 -12.19
C VAL A 233 13.23 16.78 -11.10
N HIS A 234 12.07 16.23 -11.45
CA HIS A 234 10.97 16.03 -10.53
C HIS A 234 10.85 14.58 -10.06
N TYR A 235 10.86 14.40 -8.75
CA TYR A 235 10.75 13.10 -8.09
C TYR A 235 10.27 13.29 -6.65
N TYR A 236 9.92 12.18 -6.01
CA TYR A 236 9.60 12.14 -4.59
C TYR A 236 10.24 10.92 -3.93
N ASN A 237 10.96 11.17 -2.83
CA ASN A 237 11.44 10.13 -1.93
C ASN A 237 10.49 10.02 -0.73
N ILE A 238 10.02 8.81 -0.45
CA ILE A 238 9.34 8.57 0.83
C ILE A 238 10.37 8.64 1.97
N PRO A 239 10.07 9.28 3.11
CA PRO A 239 10.98 9.32 4.24
C PRO A 239 11.51 7.93 4.64
N GLY A 240 12.84 7.79 4.66
CA GLY A 240 13.53 6.53 4.92
C GLY A 240 13.96 5.74 3.68
N SER A 241 13.52 6.13 2.48
CA SER A 241 13.99 5.58 1.20
C SER A 241 15.51 5.54 1.11
N ARG A 242 16.07 4.44 0.59
CA ARG A 242 17.53 4.16 0.50
C ARG A 242 18.31 4.22 1.80
N THR A 243 17.61 4.07 2.92
CA THR A 243 18.24 3.88 4.23
C THR A 243 17.64 2.63 4.89
N PRO A 244 18.25 2.09 5.97
CA PRO A 244 17.65 1.01 6.74
C PRO A 244 16.24 1.35 7.28
N ALA A 245 15.90 2.64 7.41
CA ALA A 245 14.58 3.08 7.85
C ALA A 245 13.45 2.79 6.85
N VAL A 246 13.75 2.35 5.62
CA VAL A 246 12.74 1.93 4.63
C VAL A 246 11.85 0.78 5.13
N GLN A 247 12.30 -0.02 6.11
CA GLN A 247 11.43 -1.02 6.77
C GLN A 247 10.33 -0.42 7.66
N SER A 248 10.44 0.87 8.01
CA SER A 248 9.44 1.56 8.83
C SER A 248 8.21 2.00 8.03
N LEU A 249 8.22 1.83 6.69
CA LEU A 249 7.11 2.23 5.82
C LEU A 249 5.80 1.53 6.17
N SER A 250 5.85 0.29 6.67
CA SER A 250 4.68 -0.45 7.19
C SER A 250 4.08 0.12 8.48
N ARG A 251 4.80 1.02 9.16
CA ARG A 251 4.38 1.64 10.44
C ARG A 251 4.18 3.15 10.34
N ARG A 252 4.57 3.77 9.22
CA ARG A 252 4.45 5.21 8.95
C ARG A 252 3.41 5.49 7.87
N SER A 253 3.03 6.77 7.73
CA SER A 253 2.02 7.23 6.78
C SER A 253 2.08 8.75 6.60
N ASN A 254 1.69 9.24 5.43
CA ASN A 254 1.40 10.67 5.21
C ASN A 254 -0.09 11.04 5.38
N ILE A 255 -0.97 10.05 5.51
CA ILE A 255 -2.43 10.24 5.65
C ILE A 255 -2.99 9.68 6.97
N GLY A 256 -2.12 9.33 7.92
CA GLY A 256 -2.51 8.88 9.26
C GLY A 256 -2.95 7.42 9.36
N VAL A 257 -2.81 6.61 8.30
CA VAL A 257 -3.10 5.17 8.31
C VAL A 257 -1.79 4.39 8.19
N PRO A 258 -1.26 3.77 9.27
CA PRO A 258 0.02 3.06 9.24
C PRO A 258 0.14 2.09 8.07
N GLY A 259 1.25 2.15 7.34
CA GLY A 259 1.48 1.32 6.16
C GLY A 259 0.84 1.86 4.89
N ARG A 260 0.11 2.98 4.93
CA ARG A 260 -0.49 3.60 3.74
C ARG A 260 0.11 4.96 3.44
N TRP A 261 0.45 5.16 2.18
CA TRP A 261 0.90 6.43 1.64
C TRP A 261 0.07 6.78 0.41
N ALA A 262 -0.41 8.01 0.30
CA ALA A 262 -1.27 8.42 -0.81
C ALA A 262 -0.85 9.78 -1.37
N PHE A 263 -0.84 9.89 -2.70
CA PHE A 263 -0.37 11.06 -3.42
C PHE A 263 -1.29 11.35 -4.61
N ARG A 264 -1.68 12.61 -4.78
CA ARG A 264 -2.27 13.09 -6.04
C ARG A 264 -1.14 13.40 -7.02
N VAL A 265 -1.11 12.75 -8.19
CA VAL A 265 0.05 12.74 -9.10
C VAL A 265 -0.18 13.33 -10.49
N ASP A 266 -1.42 13.70 -10.84
CA ASP A 266 -1.77 14.26 -12.17
C ASP A 266 -0.96 15.51 -12.52
N HIS A 267 -0.61 16.33 -11.55
CA HIS A 267 0.24 17.51 -11.69
C HIS A 267 1.22 17.64 -10.52
N PHE A 268 1.90 16.55 -10.17
CA PHE A 268 2.86 16.57 -9.07
C PHE A 268 4.05 17.50 -9.38
N LYS A 269 4.48 18.30 -8.40
CA LYS A 269 5.52 19.33 -8.59
C LYS A 269 6.69 19.24 -7.61
N ALA A 270 6.75 18.23 -6.74
CA ALA A 270 7.88 18.15 -5.81
C ALA A 270 9.16 17.71 -6.54
N THR A 271 10.28 18.33 -6.17
CA THR A 271 11.65 17.95 -6.54
C THR A 271 12.38 17.27 -5.37
N GLU A 272 11.87 17.40 -4.14
CA GLU A 272 12.24 16.63 -2.93
C GLU A 272 11.02 16.59 -1.98
N GLY A 273 10.83 15.53 -1.19
CA GLY A 273 9.98 15.56 0.00
C GLY A 273 10.74 16.24 1.17
N PRO A 274 10.08 16.98 2.08
CA PRO A 274 10.78 17.80 3.06
C PRO A 274 11.60 16.96 4.05
N PRO A 275 12.75 17.46 4.54
CA PRO A 275 13.46 16.82 5.64
C PRO A 275 12.51 16.65 6.83
N GLU A 276 12.56 15.49 7.50
CA GLU A 276 11.75 15.25 8.69
C GLU A 276 11.88 16.43 9.66
N THR A 277 10.79 17.15 9.94
CA THR A 277 10.72 17.92 11.19
C THR A 277 10.66 16.89 12.32
N PRO A 278 11.68 16.82 13.20
CA PRO A 278 11.59 16.01 14.40
C PRO A 278 10.52 16.64 15.29
N GLY A 279 9.40 15.95 15.46
CA GLY A 279 8.41 16.18 16.51
C GLY A 279 7.85 17.60 16.60
N THR A 280 6.56 17.75 16.31
CA THR A 280 5.74 18.69 17.06
C THR A 280 5.73 18.21 18.52
N VAL A 281 6.74 18.59 19.30
CA VAL A 281 6.54 18.69 20.74
C VAL A 281 5.51 19.79 20.90
N SER A 282 4.30 19.42 21.29
CA SER A 282 3.33 20.36 21.81
C SER A 282 4.03 21.18 22.88
N LYS A 283 4.39 22.43 22.56
CA LYS A 283 4.65 23.42 23.59
C LYS A 283 3.31 23.66 24.26
N THR A 284 3.06 22.93 25.34
CA THR A 284 2.16 23.40 26.39
C THR A 284 2.64 24.81 26.75
N PRO A 285 1.78 25.85 26.76
CA PRO A 285 2.19 27.14 27.25
C PRO A 285 2.66 26.95 28.70
N GLU A 286 3.91 27.31 28.99
CA GLU A 286 4.37 27.44 30.36
C GLU A 286 3.52 28.51 31.04
N ASP A 287 2.84 28.13 32.13
CA ASP A 287 2.19 29.08 33.02
C ASP A 287 3.22 30.09 33.55
N PRO A 288 2.88 31.38 33.68
CA PRO A 288 3.79 32.38 34.22
C PRO A 288 4.17 32.05 35.66
N TRP A 289 5.48 32.02 35.93
CA TRP A 289 6.09 31.90 37.25
C TRP A 289 5.42 32.80 38.31
N ASN A 290 4.95 32.22 39.41
CA ASN A 290 4.44 32.93 40.58
C ASN A 290 5.49 32.88 41.71
N PRO A 291 6.14 33.99 42.10
CA PRO A 291 7.27 33.97 43.01
C PRO A 291 6.83 34.09 44.47
N LEU A 292 5.96 33.21 44.97
CA LEU A 292 5.60 33.13 46.40
C LEU A 292 5.18 31.70 46.79
N ALA A 293 6.13 30.79 46.89
CA ALA A 293 5.96 29.56 47.68
C ALA A 293 7.33 29.06 48.18
N SER A 294 7.56 29.18 49.48
CA SER A 294 8.77 28.72 50.17
C SER A 294 8.83 27.18 50.25
N PRO A 295 10.02 26.55 50.26
CA PRO A 295 10.14 25.10 50.37
C PRO A 295 10.09 24.64 51.84
N SER A 296 9.30 23.59 52.11
CA SER A 296 9.40 22.82 53.35
C SER A 296 10.48 21.74 53.21
N VAL A 297 11.21 21.52 54.31
CA VAL A 297 12.47 20.79 54.39
C VAL A 297 12.29 19.41 55.07
N SER A 298 13.04 18.42 54.56
CA SER A 298 13.63 17.22 55.21
C SER A 298 12.78 15.96 55.49
N PRO A 299 13.41 14.78 55.76
CA PRO A 299 14.82 14.37 55.58
C PRO A 299 15.07 12.98 54.92
N ASN A 300 16.30 12.75 54.43
CA ASN A 300 16.93 11.45 54.10
C ASN A 300 17.19 10.59 55.37
N PRO A 301 17.35 9.24 55.34
CA PRO A 301 18.58 8.54 54.84
C PRO A 301 18.37 7.03 54.45
N PRO A 302 19.40 6.14 54.34
CA PRO A 302 20.81 6.26 53.96
C PRO A 302 21.26 5.36 52.77
N ARG A 303 22.50 5.63 52.31
CA ARG A 303 23.37 4.84 51.41
C ARG A 303 23.55 3.36 51.76
N THR A 304 23.69 2.53 50.73
CA THR A 304 24.65 1.42 50.68
C THR A 304 25.41 1.42 49.35
N THR A 305 26.72 1.29 49.48
CA THR A 305 27.75 1.13 48.46
C THR A 305 27.75 -0.29 47.87
N GLU A 306 28.03 -0.45 46.58
CA GLU A 306 29.07 -1.38 46.13
C GLU A 306 29.47 -1.13 44.67
N GLU A 307 30.78 -1.07 44.50
CA GLU A 307 31.56 -0.83 43.30
C GLU A 307 32.07 -2.20 42.81
N ARG A 308 31.89 -2.53 41.52
CA ARG A 308 32.66 -3.62 40.88
C ARG A 308 33.25 -3.14 39.57
N VAL A 309 34.54 -2.88 39.67
CA VAL A 309 35.52 -2.66 38.62
C VAL A 309 35.63 -3.90 37.73
N TYR A 310 35.51 -3.73 36.41
CA TYR A 310 36.00 -4.71 35.43
C TYR A 310 37.43 -4.33 35.04
N VAL A 311 38.38 -5.21 35.36
CA VAL A 311 39.78 -5.12 34.91
C VAL A 311 39.91 -5.92 33.61
N CYS A 312 40.31 -5.26 32.53
CA CYS A 312 40.91 -5.89 31.34
C CYS A 312 42.40 -6.12 31.58
N ARG A 313 42.90 -7.32 31.29
CA ARG A 313 44.30 -7.56 30.93
C ARG A 313 44.38 -8.60 29.80
N SER A 314 44.99 -8.14 28.71
CA SER A 314 45.92 -8.80 27.76
C SER A 314 45.91 -10.32 27.68
#